data_AF-A0A2G6LTG0-F1
#
_entry.id   AF-A0A2G6LTG0-F1
#
_cell.length_a   1.000
_cell.length_b   1.000
_cell.length_c   1.000
_cell.angle_alpha   90.00
_cell.angle_beta   90.00
_cell.angle_gamma   90.00
#
_symmetry.space_group_name_H-M   'P 1'
#
loop_
_entity.id
_entity.type
_entity.pdbx_description
1 polymer ?
#
loop_
_entity_poly.entity_id
_entity_poly.type
_entity_poly.pdbx_seq_one_letter_code
_entity_poly.pdbx_strand_id
1 'polypeptide(L)'
;MKINLIKTSKKMEQNEQLTKKEWELIGHSLGVNIYMDKDFPNSYYRNFFGTGKNTDNYKVFEKLVKKGYAIERTQFGEPVFHISEKGIEMFEKNVNQK
;
A
#
# COMPACT_ATOMS: atom_id res chain seq x y z
N MET A 1 2.32 28.86 -40.27
CA MET A 1 2.85 28.85 -38.89
C MET A 1 2.24 27.67 -38.14
N LYS A 2 3.05 26.69 -37.73
CA LYS A 2 2.57 25.57 -36.90
C LYS A 2 2.75 25.97 -35.43
N ILE A 3 1.64 26.19 -34.74
CA ILE A 3 1.63 26.48 -33.30
C ILE A 3 1.72 25.11 -32.60
N ASN A 4 2.93 24.73 -32.18
CA ASN A 4 3.13 23.58 -31.30
C ASN A 4 2.67 23.98 -29.89
N LEU A 5 1.40 23.72 -29.59
CA LEU A 5 0.86 23.82 -28.26
C LEU A 5 1.51 22.74 -27.38
N ILE A 6 2.49 23.20 -26.61
CA ILE A 6 2.76 22.83 -25.22
C ILE A 6 2.70 21.33 -24.97
N LYS A 7 3.89 20.71 -24.95
CA LYS A 7 4.13 19.48 -24.17
C LYS A 7 3.71 19.76 -22.73
N THR A 8 2.44 19.48 -22.42
CA THR A 8 1.93 19.42 -21.06
C THR A 8 2.72 18.33 -20.36
N SER A 9 3.76 18.76 -19.66
CA SER A 9 4.14 18.33 -18.31
C SER A 9 3.48 17.05 -17.80
N LYS A 10 3.64 15.92 -18.47
CA LYS A 10 3.35 14.59 -17.92
C LYS A 10 4.55 14.16 -17.08
N LYS A 11 4.87 14.98 -16.08
CA LYS A 11 5.92 14.78 -15.10
C LYS A 11 5.22 14.59 -13.77
N MET A 12 4.52 13.46 -13.60
CA MET A 12 4.02 12.95 -12.31
C MET A 12 3.24 11.63 -12.44
N GLU A 13 3.78 10.63 -13.12
CA GLU A 13 3.39 9.23 -12.84
C GLU A 13 4.66 8.38 -12.87
N GLN A 14 5.52 8.60 -11.87
CA GLN A 14 6.37 7.51 -11.43
C GLN A 14 5.43 6.45 -10.89
N ASN A 15 5.03 5.50 -11.73
CA ASN A 15 4.52 4.21 -11.31
C ASN A 15 5.63 3.54 -10.50
N GLU A 16 5.82 3.94 -9.24
CA GLU A 16 6.63 3.19 -8.29
C GLU A 16 5.87 1.91 -7.98
N GLN A 17 6.13 0.89 -8.80
CA GLN A 17 5.60 -0.44 -8.64
C GLN A 17 5.99 -0.95 -7.25
N LEU A 18 5.01 -1.35 -6.46
CA LEU A 18 5.26 -1.97 -5.16
C LEU A 18 5.98 -3.31 -5.35
N THR A 19 6.96 -3.55 -4.50
CA THR A 19 7.70 -4.82 -4.43
C THR A 19 6.78 -5.94 -3.94
N LYS A 20 7.16 -7.21 -4.21
CA LYS A 20 6.42 -8.38 -3.70
C LYS A 20 6.21 -8.32 -2.18
N LYS A 21 7.24 -7.90 -1.44
CA LYS A 21 7.18 -7.81 0.02
C LYS A 21 6.24 -6.71 0.51
N GLU A 22 6.20 -5.57 -0.17
CA GLU A 22 5.23 -4.50 0.11
C GLU A 22 3.80 -4.99 -0.10
N TRP A 23 3.55 -5.70 -1.20
CA TRP A 23 2.25 -6.32 -1.47
C TRP A 23 1.85 -7.34 -0.41
N GLU A 24 2.81 -8.15 0.04
CA GLU A 24 2.58 -9.13 1.08
C GLU A 24 2.17 -8.52 2.41
N LEU A 25 2.83 -7.43 2.80
CA LEU A 25 2.51 -6.74 4.03
C LEU A 25 1.19 -5.97 3.95
N ILE A 26 0.84 -5.38 2.79
CA ILE A 26 -0.48 -4.79 2.59
C ILE A 26 -1.56 -5.86 2.71
N GLY A 27 -1.45 -6.97 1.97
CA GLY A 27 -2.43 -8.06 2.03
C GLY A 27 -2.60 -8.61 3.45
N HIS A 28 -1.50 -8.88 4.15
CA HIS A 28 -1.56 -9.34 5.55
C HIS A 28 -2.23 -8.30 6.48
N SER A 29 -1.90 -7.00 6.33
CA SER A 29 -2.55 -5.94 7.12
C SER A 29 -4.06 -5.89 6.90
N LEU A 30 -4.48 -6.14 5.68
CA LEU A 30 -5.87 -6.16 5.25
C LEU A 30 -6.59 -7.46 5.63
N GLY A 31 -5.89 -8.44 6.21
CA GLY A 31 -6.43 -9.74 6.56
C GLY A 31 -6.59 -10.68 5.36
N VAL A 32 -5.95 -10.37 4.24
CA VAL A 32 -6.03 -11.14 3.00
C VAL A 32 -4.83 -12.08 2.90
N ASN A 33 -5.09 -13.38 2.87
CA ASN A 33 -4.10 -14.34 2.41
C ASN A 33 -4.02 -14.21 0.88
N ILE A 34 -2.98 -13.57 0.37
CA ILE A 34 -2.72 -13.31 -1.06
C ILE A 34 -2.77 -14.61 -1.91
N TYR A 35 -2.74 -15.77 -1.26
CA TYR A 35 -2.76 -17.08 -1.88
C TYR A 35 -4.10 -17.83 -1.78
N MET A 36 -5.13 -17.35 -1.05
CA MET A 36 -6.29 -18.22 -0.74
C MET A 36 -7.70 -17.62 -0.77
N ASP A 37 -7.95 -16.31 -0.74
CA ASP A 37 -9.34 -15.81 -0.79
C ASP A 37 -9.68 -15.22 -2.16
N LYS A 38 -10.46 -15.98 -2.96
CA LYS A 38 -11.10 -15.50 -4.18
C LYS A 38 -12.30 -14.59 -3.91
N ASP A 39 -12.82 -14.65 -2.69
CA ASP A 39 -13.93 -13.83 -2.23
C ASP A 39 -13.40 -12.86 -1.16
N PHE A 40 -13.05 -11.65 -1.60
CA PHE A 40 -12.69 -10.58 -0.68
C PHE A 40 -13.84 -10.34 0.30
N PRO A 41 -13.63 -10.41 1.62
CA PRO A 41 -14.64 -9.93 2.54
C PRO A 41 -14.89 -8.45 2.25
N ASN A 42 -16.17 -8.03 2.17
CA ASN A 42 -16.62 -6.65 1.89
C ASN A 42 -16.01 -5.57 2.82
N SER A 43 -15.25 -5.97 3.84
CA SER A 43 -14.52 -5.10 4.75
C SER A 43 -13.22 -5.79 5.15
N TYR A 44 -12.08 -5.10 5.02
CA TYR A 44 -10.81 -5.55 5.57
C TYR A 44 -10.89 -5.61 7.09
N TYR A 45 -11.05 -6.83 7.63
CA TYR A 45 -11.35 -7.04 9.03
C TYR A 45 -10.27 -6.51 10.00
N ARG A 46 -9.00 -6.51 9.57
CA ARG A 46 -7.88 -6.05 10.40
C ARG A 46 -7.47 -4.62 10.04
N ASN A 47 -7.20 -4.32 8.77
CA ASN A 47 -6.61 -3.06 8.29
C ASN A 47 -5.53 -2.46 9.23
N PHE A 48 -4.70 -3.33 9.84
CA PHE A 48 -3.58 -2.90 10.66
C PHE A 48 -2.49 -3.97 10.73
N PHE A 49 -1.25 -3.54 10.98
CA PHE A 49 -0.11 -4.40 11.23
C PHE A 49 0.76 -3.84 12.37
N GLY A 50 0.87 -4.60 13.46
CA GLY A 50 1.77 -4.26 14.56
C GLY A 50 3.16 -4.83 14.31
N THR A 51 4.20 -4.02 14.50
CA THR A 51 5.58 -4.49 14.34
C THR A 51 6.58 -3.62 15.09
N GLY A 52 7.62 -4.23 15.66
CA GLY A 52 8.67 -3.50 16.37
C GLY A 52 9.60 -2.73 15.43
N LYS A 53 10.15 -1.60 15.92
CA LYS A 53 10.99 -0.66 15.13
C LYS A 53 12.24 -1.28 14.51
N ASN A 54 12.76 -2.36 15.09
CA ASN A 54 14.00 -3.01 14.63
C ASN A 54 13.77 -4.14 13.63
N THR A 55 12.55 -4.30 13.10
CA THR A 55 12.22 -5.36 12.15
C THR A 55 12.36 -4.89 10.71
N ASP A 56 12.61 -5.82 9.78
CA ASP A 56 12.59 -5.49 8.36
C ASP A 56 11.18 -5.11 7.87
N ASN A 57 10.13 -5.65 8.50
CA ASN A 57 8.75 -5.24 8.21
C ASN A 57 8.52 -3.76 8.53
N TYR A 58 9.05 -3.25 9.65
CA TYR A 58 8.99 -1.82 9.98
C TYR A 58 9.60 -0.96 8.87
N LYS A 59 10.81 -1.32 8.39
CA LYS A 59 11.47 -0.59 7.29
C LYS A 59 10.64 -0.59 6.00
N VAL A 60 9.93 -1.69 5.72
CA VAL A 60 9.04 -1.77 4.55
C VAL A 60 7.80 -0.89 4.75
N PHE A 61 7.19 -0.90 5.94
CA PHE A 61 6.08 -0.01 6.24
C PHE A 61 6.48 1.47 6.23
N GLU A 62 7.68 1.81 6.68
CA GLU A 62 8.18 3.19 6.60
C GLU A 62 8.26 3.68 5.14
N LYS A 63 8.61 2.78 4.20
CA LYS A 63 8.54 3.07 2.76
C LYS A 63 7.09 3.22 2.28
N LEU A 64 6.19 2.34 2.72
CA LEU A 64 4.76 2.45 2.39
C LEU A 64 4.14 3.75 2.91
N VAL A 65 4.56 4.22 4.09
CA VAL A 65 4.16 5.51 4.66
C VAL A 65 4.68 6.66 3.79
N LYS A 66 5.96 6.64 3.39
CA LYS A 66 6.55 7.66 2.49
C LYS A 66 5.84 7.72 1.13
N LYS A 67 5.35 6.58 0.63
CA LYS A 67 4.55 6.48 -0.61
C LYS A 67 3.08 6.86 -0.43
N GLY A 68 2.64 7.07 0.80
CA GLY A 68 1.26 7.40 1.17
C GLY A 68 0.30 6.22 1.07
N TYR A 69 0.79 4.98 1.14
CA TYR A 69 -0.03 3.77 1.14
C TYR A 69 -0.35 3.27 2.56
N ALA A 70 0.41 3.69 3.57
CA ALA A 70 0.18 3.35 4.96
C ALA A 70 0.30 4.58 5.88
N ILE A 71 -0.22 4.47 7.10
CA ILE A 71 -0.16 5.47 8.15
C ILE A 71 0.42 4.80 9.39
N GLU A 72 1.50 5.36 9.94
CA GLU A 72 2.04 4.91 11.22
C GLU A 72 1.25 5.52 12.38
N ARG A 73 0.93 4.68 13.36
CA ARG A 73 0.35 5.02 14.65
C ARG A 73 1.18 4.36 15.75
N THR A 74 0.96 4.79 16.98
CA THR A 74 1.56 4.16 18.16
C THR A 74 0.45 3.61 19.04
N GLN A 75 0.55 2.33 19.41
CA GLN A 75 -0.39 1.67 20.30
C GLN A 75 0.39 0.89 21.37
N PHE A 76 0.10 1.14 22.64
CA PHE A 76 0.83 0.54 23.78
C PHE A 76 2.37 0.72 23.71
N GLY A 77 2.84 1.83 23.14
CA GLY A 77 4.28 2.11 22.98
C GLY A 77 4.93 1.49 21.73
N GLU A 78 4.18 0.70 20.97
CA GLU A 78 4.67 0.00 19.78
C GLU A 78 4.12 0.60 18.47
N PRO A 79 4.86 0.52 17.35
CA PRO A 79 4.37 0.93 16.04
C PRO A 79 3.25 0.03 15.54
N VAL A 80 2.16 0.65 15.09
CA VAL A 80 1.06 0.00 14.38
C VAL A 80 0.80 0.76 13.09
N PHE A 81 0.80 0.04 11.97
CA PHE A 81 0.57 0.62 10.65
C PHE A 81 -0.84 0.30 10.18
N HIS A 82 -1.54 1.30 9.66
CA HIS A 82 -2.83 1.12 8.98
C HIS A 82 -2.66 1.35 7.48
N ILE A 83 -3.34 0.57 6.64
CA ILE A 83 -3.33 0.83 5.21
C ILE A 83 -4.31 1.97 4.94
N SER A 84 -3.81 2.99 4.23
CA SER A 84 -4.60 4.14 3.79
C SER A 84 -5.61 3.74 2.72
N GLU A 85 -6.61 4.58 2.47
CA GLU A 85 -7.55 4.40 1.34
C GLU A 85 -6.80 4.26 0.01
N LYS A 86 -5.77 5.08 -0.23
CA LYS A 86 -4.91 4.97 -1.42
C LYS A 86 -4.24 3.58 -1.52
N GLY A 87 -3.77 3.03 -0.39
CA GLY A 87 -3.15 1.70 -0.33
C GLY A 87 -4.14 0.58 -0.63
N ILE A 88 -5.36 0.71 -0.11
CA ILE A 88 -6.49 -0.17 -0.38
C ILE A 88 -6.84 -0.16 -1.87
N GLU A 89 -7.13 1.01 -2.44
CA GLU A 89 -7.51 1.12 -3.85
C GLU A 89 -6.43 0.54 -4.78
N MET A 90 -5.16 0.79 -4.46
CA MET A 90 -4.04 0.25 -5.23
C MET A 90 -3.99 -1.28 -5.14
N PHE A 91 -4.24 -1.84 -3.96
CA PHE A 91 -4.30 -3.29 -3.73
C PHE A 91 -5.45 -3.96 -4.48
N GLU A 92 -6.67 -3.42 -4.37
CA GLU A 92 -7.85 -3.93 -5.10
C GLU A 92 -7.63 -3.94 -6.61
N LYS A 93 -7.10 -2.83 -7.16
CA LYS A 93 -6.78 -2.74 -8.59
C LYS A 93 -5.79 -3.79 -9.05
N ASN A 94 -4.82 -4.21 -8.22
CA ASN A 94 -3.81 -5.19 -8.62
C ASN A 94 -4.26 -6.64 -8.43
N VAL A 95 -5.11 -6.92 -7.43
CA VAL A 95 -5.55 -8.30 -7.17
C VAL A 95 -6.80 -8.67 -8.00
N ASN A 96 -7.69 -7.73 -8.31
CA ASN A 96 -8.90 -7.97 -9.11
C ASN A 96 -8.68 -7.94 -10.65
N GLN A 97 -7.44 -7.76 -11.13
CA GLN A 97 -7.13 -7.72 -12.56
C GLN A 97 -6.86 -9.10 -13.20
N LYS A 98 -7.40 -10.18 -12.66
CA LYS A 98 -7.29 -11.53 -13.23
C LYS A 98 -8.65 -12.18 -13.49
#